data_AF-A0A5N5QBU7-F1
#
_entry.id   AF-A0A5N5QBU7-F1
#
_cell.length_a   1.000
_cell.length_b   1.000
_cell.length_c   1.000
_cell.angle_alpha   90.00
_cell.angle_beta   90.00
_cell.angle_gamma   90.00
#
_symmetry.space_group_name_H-M   'P 1'
#
loop_
_entity.id
_entity.type
_entity.pdbx_description
1 polymer ?
#
loop_
_entity_poly.entity_id
_entity_poly.type
_entity_poly.pdbx_seq_one_letter_code
_entity_poly.pdbx_strand_id
1 'polypeptide(L)'
;MVKFMNKYNTQAHHLLADEGYTPELLFAGLTPGCPAGGMMIIVMELVTQAPLASLHDEICPTLKPALDILHSTQFVFGDLREPNTLVPANRSGKQKQVTLIDFD
;
A
#
# COMPACT_ATOMS: atom_id res chain seq x y z
N MET A 1 -1.80 -9.23 -5.10
CA MET A 1 -3.18 -8.69 -5.12
C MET A 1 -3.42 -7.94 -6.43
N VAL A 2 -4.66 -7.94 -6.95
CA VAL A 2 -5.06 -7.15 -8.13
C VAL A 2 -6.14 -6.15 -7.71
N LYS A 3 -5.98 -4.87 -8.08
CA LYS A 3 -6.96 -3.80 -7.89
C LYS A 3 -7.30 -3.13 -9.23
N PHE A 4 -8.54 -2.67 -9.37
CA PHE A 4 -9.03 -1.92 -10.53
C PHE A 4 -9.50 -0.54 -10.05
N MET A 5 -8.96 0.53 -10.63
CA MET A 5 -9.22 1.89 -10.14
C MET A 5 -8.97 2.94 -11.23
N ASN A 6 -9.60 4.11 -11.12
CA ASN A 6 -9.50 5.15 -12.16
C ASN A 6 -8.15 5.88 -12.15
N LYS A 7 -7.53 5.98 -10.98
CA LYS A 7 -6.24 6.64 -10.74
C LYS A 7 -5.49 5.85 -9.69
N TYR A 8 -4.16 5.95 -9.76
CA TYR A 8 -3.27 5.35 -8.79
C TYR A 8 -1.95 6.11 -8.76
N ASN A 9 -1.49 6.46 -7.57
CA ASN A 9 -0.22 7.12 -7.33
C ASN A 9 0.90 6.08 -7.20
N THR A 10 1.41 5.64 -8.34
CA THR A 10 2.54 4.69 -8.43
C THR A 10 3.81 5.25 -7.78
N GLN A 11 4.03 6.56 -7.82
CA GLN A 11 5.22 7.18 -7.24
C GLN A 11 5.23 7.10 -5.71
N ALA A 12 4.10 7.44 -5.06
CA ALA A 12 3.96 7.28 -3.61
C ALA A 12 4.06 5.80 -3.19
N HIS A 13 3.51 4.89 -3.99
CA HIS A 13 3.65 3.46 -3.76
C HIS A 13 5.12 3.03 -3.79
N HIS A 14 5.85 3.33 -4.88
CA HIS A 14 7.26 2.93 -5.01
C HIS A 14 8.12 3.49 -3.87
N LEU A 15 7.90 4.75 -3.48
CA LEU A 15 8.63 5.37 -2.38
C LEU A 15 8.47 4.59 -1.06
N LEU A 16 7.24 4.15 -0.75
CA LEU A 16 7.01 3.34 0.45
C LEU A 16 7.45 1.88 0.27
N ALA A 17 7.47 1.34 -0.95
CA ALA A 17 7.88 -0.03 -1.22
C ALA A 17 9.38 -0.20 -0.98
N ASP A 18 10.18 0.78 -1.42
CA ASP A 18 11.64 0.81 -1.24
C ASP A 18 12.05 0.79 0.25
N GLU A 19 11.19 1.39 1.10
CA GLU A 19 11.32 1.46 2.55
C GLU A 19 10.59 0.33 3.29
N GLY A 20 9.88 -0.55 2.58
CA GLY A 20 9.18 -1.73 3.10
C GLY A 20 7.84 -1.46 3.79
N TYR A 21 7.27 -0.27 3.59
CA TYR A 21 5.97 0.15 4.12
C TYR A 21 4.78 -0.17 3.21
N THR A 22 5.01 -0.77 2.05
CA THR A 22 3.95 -1.31 1.20
C THR A 22 4.50 -2.52 0.42
N PRO A 23 3.65 -3.44 -0.09
CA PRO A 23 4.09 -4.57 -0.89
C PRO A 23 4.74 -4.11 -2.20
N GLU A 24 5.48 -4.96 -2.88
CA GLU A 24 6.08 -4.56 -4.17
C GLU A 24 5.01 -4.35 -5.25
N LEU A 25 5.12 -3.24 -6.00
CA LEU A 25 4.28 -2.98 -7.18
C LEU A 25 4.83 -3.79 -8.37
N LEU A 26 4.06 -4.78 -8.80
CA LEU A 26 4.44 -5.67 -9.91
C LEU A 26 4.00 -5.11 -11.27
N PHE A 27 2.87 -4.39 -11.31
CA PHE A 27 2.35 -3.76 -12.52
C PHE A 27 1.39 -2.62 -12.16
N ALA A 28 1.44 -1.53 -12.92
CA ALA A 28 0.43 -0.49 -12.90
C ALA A 28 0.25 0.10 -14.31
N GLY A 29 -0.96 0.02 -14.84
CA GLY A 29 -1.22 0.52 -16.19
C GLY A 29 -2.69 0.50 -16.56
N LEU A 30 -3.04 1.28 -17.58
CA LEU A 30 -4.36 1.25 -18.20
C LEU A 30 -4.56 -0.09 -18.91
N THR A 31 -5.79 -0.59 -18.94
CA THR A 31 -6.16 -1.71 -19.81
C THR A 31 -6.75 -1.19 -21.13
N PRO A 32 -5.99 -1.22 -22.24
CA PRO A 32 -6.55 -0.87 -23.55
C PRO A 32 -7.64 -1.87 -23.92
N GLY A 33 -8.82 -1.39 -24.27
CA GLY A 33 -9.94 -2.23 -24.73
C GLY A 33 -10.80 -2.85 -23.61
N CYS A 34 -10.58 -2.51 -22.33
CA CYS A 34 -11.49 -2.92 -21.26
C CYS A 34 -12.83 -2.15 -21.37
N PRO A 35 -14.00 -2.83 -21.30
CA PRO A 35 -15.31 -2.17 -21.25
C PRO A 35 -15.50 -1.24 -20.04
N ALA A 36 -14.65 -1.38 -19.02
CA ALA A 36 -14.63 -0.60 -17.79
C ALA A 36 -14.03 0.82 -17.96
N GLY A 37 -14.19 1.45 -19.13
CA GLY A 37 -13.99 2.89 -19.29
C GLY A 37 -12.57 3.43 -19.09
N GLY A 38 -11.53 2.62 -19.29
CA GLY A 38 -10.14 3.09 -19.12
C GLY A 38 -9.64 3.10 -17.67
N MET A 39 -10.14 2.18 -16.83
CA MET A 39 -9.55 1.91 -15.51
C MET A 39 -8.11 1.41 -15.62
N MET A 40 -7.33 1.68 -14.58
CA MET A 40 -6.01 1.11 -14.34
C MET A 40 -6.15 -0.25 -13.65
N ILE A 41 -5.28 -1.19 -14.03
CA ILE A 41 -5.01 -2.42 -13.28
C ILE A 41 -3.74 -2.22 -12.49
N ILE A 42 -3.83 -2.46 -11.18
CA ILE A 42 -2.72 -2.41 -10.25
C ILE A 42 -2.49 -3.84 -9.74
N VAL A 43 -1.32 -4.39 -10.03
CA VAL A 43 -0.88 -5.69 -9.52
C VAL A 43 0.28 -5.44 -8.57
N MET A 44 0.16 -5.96 -7.36
CA MET A 44 1.20 -5.91 -6.33
C MET A 44 1.37 -7.28 -5.68
N GLU A 45 2.42 -7.46 -4.89
CA GLU A 45 2.63 -8.67 -4.12
C GLU A 45 1.40 -9.02 -3.25
N LEU A 46 1.16 -10.30 -3.00
CA LEU A 46 0.11 -10.75 -2.09
C LEU A 46 0.67 -10.84 -0.66
N VAL A 47 0.14 -10.01 0.24
CA VAL A 47 0.49 -10.07 1.66
C VAL A 47 -0.49 -10.99 2.39
N THR A 48 0.03 -12.02 3.05
CA THR A 48 -0.74 -12.84 4.00
C THR A 48 -0.90 -12.09 5.32
N GLN A 49 -2.13 -11.97 5.81
CA GLN A 49 -2.43 -11.25 7.06
C GLN A 49 -2.23 -12.13 8.28
N ALA A 50 -1.61 -11.60 9.34
CA ALA A 50 -1.69 -12.22 10.66
C ALA A 50 -3.11 -12.06 11.24
N PRO A 51 -3.60 -13.01 12.06
CA PRO A 51 -4.82 -12.80 12.83
C PRO A 51 -4.69 -11.53 13.68
N LEU A 52 -5.67 -10.64 13.59
CA LEU A 52 -5.69 -9.32 14.22
C LEU A 52 -5.91 -9.44 15.75
N ALA A 53 -4.95 -10.04 16.46
CA ALA A 53 -4.94 -10.04 17.91
C ALA A 53 -4.25 -8.74 18.38
N SER A 54 -5.06 -7.72 18.65
CA SER A 54 -4.77 -6.67 19.65
C SER A 54 -3.51 -5.82 19.41
N LEU A 55 -3.27 -5.34 18.19
CA LEU A 55 -2.13 -4.44 17.89
C LEU A 55 -2.50 -2.95 17.75
N HIS A 56 -3.75 -2.57 18.06
CA HIS A 56 -4.26 -1.22 17.80
C HIS A 56 -3.41 -0.10 18.41
N ASP A 57 -2.91 -0.27 19.65
CA ASP A 57 -2.11 0.75 20.32
C ASP A 57 -0.65 0.83 19.83
N GLU A 58 -0.15 -0.24 19.20
CA GLU A 58 1.24 -0.31 18.69
C GLU A 58 1.35 0.03 17.18
N ILE A 59 0.24 0.00 16.43
CA ILE A 59 0.22 0.26 14.98
C ILE A 59 0.50 1.72 14.66
N CYS A 60 -0.12 2.67 15.35
CA CYS A 60 0.00 4.10 15.04
C CYS A 60 1.45 4.62 15.06
N PRO A 61 2.29 4.30 16.07
CA PRO A 61 3.70 4.68 16.05
C PRO A 61 4.48 4.11 14.87
N THR A 62 4.14 2.90 14.40
CA THR A 62 4.85 2.25 13.30
C THR A 62 4.55 2.85 11.93
N LEU A 63 3.38 3.50 11.78
CA LEU A 63 2.96 4.16 10.54
C LEU A 63 3.51 5.58 10.41
N LYS A 64 3.86 6.25 11.51
CA LYS A 64 4.34 7.63 11.49
C LYS A 64 5.54 7.84 10.55
N PRO A 65 6.58 6.99 10.53
CA PRO A 65 7.69 7.16 9.59
C PRO A 65 7.26 7.04 8.13
N ALA A 66 6.28 6.17 7.81
CA ALA A 66 5.75 6.05 6.45
C ALA A 66 5.06 7.35 6.01
N LEU A 67 4.27 7.96 6.90
CA LEU A 67 3.62 9.24 6.64
C LEU A 67 4.64 10.37 6.53
N ASP A 68 5.68 10.39 7.37
CA ASP A 68 6.74 11.38 7.30
C ASP A 68 7.50 11.32 5.96
N ILE A 69 7.77 10.11 5.44
CA ILE A 69 8.37 9.90 4.10
C ILE A 69 7.48 10.50 3.01
N LEU A 70 6.17 10.20 3.01
CA LEU A 70 5.22 10.76 2.06
C LEU A 70 5.16 12.29 2.16
N HIS A 71 5.04 12.85 3.37
CA HIS A 71 4.94 14.29 3.56
C HIS A 71 6.22 15.02 3.14
N SER A 72 7.40 14.44 3.39
CA SER A 72 8.69 15.00 2.95
C SER A 72 8.80 15.11 1.43
N THR A 73 8.04 14.30 0.70
CA THR A 73 7.97 14.26 -0.77
C THR A 73 6.69 14.89 -1.34
N GLN A 74 5.93 15.63 -0.51
CA GLN A 74 4.69 16.31 -0.88
C GLN A 74 3.52 15.37 -1.25
N PHE A 75 3.56 14.11 -0.80
CA PHE A 75 2.44 13.19 -0.89
C PHE A 75 1.65 13.13 0.42
N VAL A 76 0.34 12.91 0.31
CA VAL A 76 -0.56 12.71 1.44
C VAL A 76 -1.25 11.36 1.27
N PHE A 77 -1.26 10.55 2.32
CA PHE A 77 -2.05 9.32 2.36
C PHE A 77 -3.47 9.66 2.80
N GLY A 78 -4.37 9.86 1.84
CA GLY A 78 -5.69 10.44 2.07
C GLY A 78 -6.71 9.54 2.78
N ASP A 79 -6.57 8.22 2.65
CA ASP A 79 -7.53 7.24 3.17
C ASP A 79 -6.87 6.31 4.21
N LEU A 80 -6.37 6.89 5.29
CA LEU A 80 -5.78 6.13 6.39
C LEU A 80 -6.87 5.51 7.27
N ARG A 81 -7.10 4.22 7.11
CA ARG A 81 -8.05 3.42 7.90
C ARG A 81 -7.64 1.97 7.96
N GLU A 82 -8.20 1.22 8.91
CA GLU A 82 -7.90 -0.20 9.13
C GLU A 82 -7.94 -1.04 7.83
N PRO A 83 -8.95 -0.90 6.93
CA PRO A 83 -8.97 -1.63 5.65
C PRO A 83 -7.77 -1.38 4.72
N ASN A 84 -7.08 -0.24 4.88
CA ASN A 84 -5.94 0.18 4.08
C ASN A 84 -4.60 -0.06 4.80
N THR A 85 -4.65 -0.73 5.95
CA THR A 85 -3.47 -1.15 6.72
C THR A 85 -3.45 -2.66 6.85
N LEU A 86 -2.29 -3.25 6.59
CA LEU A 86 -2.08 -4.70 6.59
C LEU A 86 -0.97 -5.05 7.59
N VAL A 87 -1.17 -6.10 8.40
CA VAL A 87 -0.14 -6.70 9.25
C VAL A 87 0.35 -8.02 8.62
N PRO A 88 1.57 -8.07 8.05
CA PRO A 88 2.08 -9.28 7.41
C PRO A 88 2.28 -10.44 8.41
N ALA A 89 1.80 -11.63 8.07
CA ALA A 89 1.96 -12.85 8.88
C ALA A 89 3.40 -13.37 8.88
N ASN A 90 4.07 -13.32 7.73
CA ASN A 90 5.45 -13.76 7.54
C ASN A 90 6.24 -12.59 6.96
N ARG A 91 6.96 -11.86 7.81
CA ARG A 91 7.81 -10.76 7.36
C ARG A 91 9.03 -11.32 6.62
N SER A 92 9.28 -10.79 5.44
CA SER A 92 10.40 -11.14 4.57
C SER A 92 11.10 -9.86 4.10
N GLY A 93 12.43 -9.89 4.01
CA GLY A 93 13.23 -8.78 3.49
C GLY A 93 13.07 -7.48 4.30
N LYS A 94 12.66 -6.39 3.63
CA LYS A 94 12.49 -5.06 4.22
C LYS A 94 11.10 -4.81 4.84
N GLN A 95 10.15 -5.76 4.74
CA GLN A 95 8.77 -5.54 5.17
C GLN A 95 8.67 -5.10 6.63
N LYS A 96 7.93 -4.02 6.85
CA LYS A 96 7.67 -3.44 8.18
C LYS A 96 6.53 -4.17 8.89
N GLN A 97 6.31 -3.80 10.16
CA GLN A 97 5.25 -4.39 10.99
C GLN A 97 3.85 -4.12 10.46
N VAL A 98 3.67 -2.94 9.86
CA VAL A 98 2.44 -2.50 9.24
C VAL A 98 2.79 -2.00 7.85
N THR A 99 1.96 -2.37 6.91
CA THR A 99 2.07 -1.97 5.50
C THR A 99 0.80 -1.25 5.08
N LEU A 100 0.96 -0.16 4.33
CA LEU A 100 -0.14 0.59 3.74
C LEU A 100 -0.47 0.00 2.37
N ILE A 101 -1.76 -0.01 2.04
CA ILE A 101 -2.28 -0.35 0.71
C ILE A 101 -3.31 0.71 0.31
N ASP A 102 -3.61 0.82 -0.98
CA ASP A 102 -4.44 1.90 -1.57
C ASP A 102 -3.74 3.26 -1.61
N PHE A 103 -3.31 3.66 -2.81
CA PHE A 103 -2.57 4.89 -3.07
C PHE A 103 -3.30 5.69 -4.14
N ASP A 104 -4.57 5.97 -3.90
CA ASP A 104 -5.51 6.58 -4.85
C ASP A 104 -5.17 8.02 -5.24
#